data_AF-A0A430FTM3-F1
#
_entry.id   AF-A0A430FTM3-F1
#
_cell.length_a   1.000
_cell.length_b   1.000
_cell.length_c   1.000
_cell.angle_alpha   90.00
_cell.angle_beta   90.00
_cell.angle_gamma   90.00
#
_symmetry.space_group_name_H-M   'P 1'
#
loop_
_entity.id
_entity.type
_entity.pdbx_description
1 polymer ?
#
loop_
_entity_poly.entity_id
_entity_poly.type
_entity_poly.pdbx_seq_one_letter_code
_entity_poly.pdbx_strand_id
1 'polypeptide(L)'
;MYDLLNDYVVDLSVHRCKFNEQNAAIAHLERLDLLAGRPCVLVMDRGYGGLPLMISLERAGVGFAIRMRSTNFKAERALIGGPDGWADVRCDLKARLAPWRGAPEHGLMESAGSMRLRSTGPTQSAS
;
A
#
# COMPACT_ATOMS: atom_id res chain seq x y z
N MET A 1 -6.13 20.13 -1.00
CA MET A 1 -6.91 20.74 -2.09
C MET A 1 -7.88 19.69 -2.60
N TYR A 2 -9.19 19.96 -2.63
CA TYR A 2 -10.20 19.03 -3.16
C TYR A 2 -10.72 19.58 -4.49
N ASP A 3 -10.53 18.83 -5.56
CA ASP A 3 -11.08 19.10 -6.87
C ASP A 3 -12.50 18.52 -6.95
N LEU A 4 -13.48 19.42 -6.91
CA LEU A 4 -14.91 19.11 -6.97
C LEU A 4 -15.36 18.54 -8.33
N LEU A 5 -14.64 18.83 -9.41
CA LEU A 5 -15.04 18.40 -10.76
C LEU A 5 -14.61 16.98 -11.07
N ASN A 6 -13.51 16.53 -10.46
CA ASN A 6 -12.92 15.21 -10.68
C ASN A 6 -13.02 14.28 -9.46
N ASP A 7 -13.71 14.71 -8.39
CA ASP A 7 -13.78 14.02 -7.09
C ASP A 7 -12.39 13.64 -6.55
N TYR A 8 -11.39 14.49 -6.81
CA TYR A 8 -9.99 14.18 -6.52
C TYR A 8 -9.49 15.00 -5.34
N VAL A 9 -8.94 14.35 -4.32
CA VAL A 9 -8.32 15.01 -3.18
C VAL A 9 -6.82 14.97 -3.34
N VAL A 10 -6.20 16.14 -3.47
CA VAL A 10 -4.75 16.31 -3.39
C VAL A 10 -4.41 16.77 -1.98
N ASP A 11 -3.99 15.83 -1.14
CA ASP A 11 -3.42 16.14 0.17
C ASP A 11 -1.88 16.19 0.09
N LEU A 12 -1.30 17.30 0.54
CA LEU A 12 0.13 17.58 0.43
C LEU A 12 0.60 18.22 1.75
N SER A 13 1.59 17.60 2.38
CA SER A 13 2.34 18.18 3.49
C SER A 13 3.83 18.19 3.17
N VAL A 14 4.53 19.21 3.66
CA VAL A 14 5.99 19.31 3.57
C VAL A 14 6.54 19.28 4.99
N HIS A 15 7.27 18.22 5.34
CA HIS A 15 7.92 18.10 6.65
C HIS A 15 9.45 18.12 6.53
N ARG A 16 10.12 18.89 7.40
CA ARG A 16 11.59 18.94 7.51
C ARG A 16 12.06 18.07 8.69
N CYS A 17 12.24 16.76 8.52
CA CYS A 17 13.10 15.94 9.39
C CYS A 17 13.31 14.50 8.83
N LYS A 18 14.19 13.71 9.47
CA LYS A 18 14.41 12.27 9.22
C LYS A 18 13.05 11.54 9.16
N PHE A 19 12.61 11.25 7.94
CA PHE A 19 11.20 11.08 7.60
C PHE A 19 10.74 9.63 7.77
N ASN A 20 9.57 9.40 8.40
CA ASN A 20 8.83 8.14 8.30
C ASN A 20 7.63 8.36 7.38
N GLU A 21 7.80 8.05 6.08
CA GLU A 21 6.82 8.32 5.01
C GLU A 21 5.47 7.64 5.26
N GLN A 22 5.51 6.48 5.91
CA GLN A 22 4.34 5.67 6.17
C GLN A 22 3.44 6.30 7.25
N ASN A 23 4.02 6.79 8.34
CA ASN A 23 3.26 7.43 9.41
C ASN A 23 2.60 8.73 8.93
N ALA A 24 3.26 9.48 8.04
CA ALA A 24 2.65 10.64 7.41
C ALA A 24 1.44 10.23 6.57
N ALA A 25 1.57 9.21 5.71
CA ALA A 25 0.47 8.72 4.89
C ALA A 25 -0.75 8.28 5.73
N ILE A 26 -0.53 7.58 6.84
CA ILE A 26 -1.61 7.18 7.76
C ILE A 26 -2.27 8.40 8.39
N ALA A 27 -1.48 9.35 8.91
CA ALA A 27 -2.02 10.57 9.52
C ALA A 27 -2.80 11.45 8.52
N HIS A 28 -2.44 11.41 7.23
CA HIS A 28 -3.20 12.05 6.16
C HIS A 28 -4.56 11.37 5.94
N LEU A 29 -4.58 10.03 5.90
CA LEU A 29 -5.81 9.26 5.77
C LEU A 29 -6.77 9.50 6.94
N GLU A 30 -6.26 9.53 8.18
CA GLU A 30 -7.07 9.78 9.39
C GLU A 30 -7.66 11.19 9.44
N ARG A 31 -7.03 12.17 8.78
CA ARG A 31 -7.52 13.56 8.72
C ARG A 31 -8.53 13.81 7.61
N LEU A 32 -8.65 12.88 6.66
CA LEU A 32 -9.60 13.00 5.56
C LEU A 32 -10.99 12.55 6.01
N ASP A 33 -11.75 13.48 6.60
CA ASP A 33 -13.19 13.34 6.86
C ASP A 33 -14.00 13.04 5.57
N LEU A 34 -13.37 13.16 4.39
CA LEU A 34 -13.92 12.78 3.09
C LEU A 34 -14.23 11.27 2.94
N LEU A 35 -13.69 10.42 3.83
CA LEU A 35 -14.03 9.00 3.92
C LEU A 35 -15.42 8.74 4.53
N ALA A 36 -16.12 9.77 5.02
CA ALA A 36 -17.45 9.68 5.61
C ALA A 36 -18.53 9.30 4.58
N GLY A 37 -18.52 8.04 4.16
CA GLY A 37 -19.61 7.37 3.43
C GLY A 37 -19.49 7.33 1.90
N ARG A 38 -18.37 7.78 1.31
CA ARG A 38 -18.16 7.72 -0.16
C ARG A 38 -17.13 6.65 -0.54
N PRO A 39 -17.36 5.87 -1.61
CA PRO A 39 -16.35 4.98 -2.15
C PRO A 39 -15.13 5.78 -2.61
N CYS A 40 -13.94 5.37 -2.19
CA CYS A 40 -12.69 6.01 -2.56
C CYS A 40 -11.60 4.97 -2.83
N VAL A 41 -10.57 5.39 -3.56
CA VAL A 41 -9.37 4.59 -3.81
C VAL A 41 -8.15 5.47 -3.52
N LEU A 42 -7.27 5.00 -2.66
CA LEU A 42 -5.98 5.64 -2.41
C LEU A 42 -4.99 5.28 -3.53
N VAL A 43 -4.46 6.28 -4.23
CA VAL A 43 -3.42 6.08 -5.24
C VAL A 43 -2.10 6.64 -4.73
N MET A 44 -1.04 5.82 -4.76
CA MET A 44 0.29 6.25 -4.28
C MET A 44 1.41 5.89 -5.26
N ASP A 45 2.41 6.76 -5.33
CA ASP A 45 3.67 6.44 -6.01
C ASP A 45 4.61 5.59 -5.11
N ARG A 46 5.72 5.12 -5.68
CA ARG A 46 6.81 4.39 -5.04
C ARG A 46 7.34 5.18 -3.83
N GLY A 47 7.65 4.47 -2.75
CA GLY A 47 8.26 5.03 -1.53
C GLY A 47 7.31 5.01 -0.34
N TYR A 48 6.03 5.31 -0.57
CA TYR A 48 5.04 5.42 0.49
C TYR A 48 4.38 4.09 0.89
N GLY A 49 4.27 3.16 -0.06
CA GLY A 49 3.57 1.89 0.14
C GLY A 49 4.45 0.78 0.72
N GLY A 50 4.26 0.49 2.00
CA GLY A 50 4.78 -0.70 2.67
C GLY A 50 3.69 -1.73 2.94
N LEU A 51 4.09 -2.98 3.19
CA LEU A 51 3.16 -4.05 3.58
C LEU A 51 2.29 -3.70 4.80
N PRO A 52 2.81 -3.04 5.87
CA PRO A 52 1.94 -2.66 6.98
C PRO A 52 0.89 -1.60 6.59
N LEU A 53 1.20 -0.66 5.68
CA LEU A 53 0.20 0.30 5.18
C LEU A 53 -0.92 -0.40 4.41
N MET A 54 -0.56 -1.34 3.53
CA MET A 54 -1.55 -2.10 2.75
C MET A 54 -2.50 -2.89 3.67
N ILE A 55 -1.97 -3.49 4.75
CA ILE A 55 -2.79 -4.18 5.76
C ILE A 55 -3.71 -3.20 6.49
N SER A 56 -3.22 -2.02 6.88
CA SER A 56 -4.06 -1.01 7.52
C SER A 56 -5.20 -0.55 6.62
N LEU A 57 -4.91 -0.33 5.33
CA LEU A 57 -5.91 0.06 4.34
C LEU A 57 -6.96 -1.04 4.13
N GLU A 58 -6.54 -2.29 4.01
CA GLU A 58 -7.44 -3.45 3.90
C GLU A 58 -8.36 -3.56 5.12
N ARG A 59 -7.81 -3.43 6.34
CA ARG A 59 -8.59 -3.46 7.59
C ARG A 59 -9.55 -2.28 7.73
N ALA A 60 -9.18 -1.13 7.17
CA ALA A 60 -10.04 0.06 7.11
C ALA A 60 -11.09 -0.01 5.99
N GLY A 61 -11.08 -1.05 5.14
CA GLY A 61 -11.99 -1.17 4.00
C GLY A 61 -11.70 -0.17 2.88
N VAL A 62 -10.49 0.39 2.83
CA VAL A 62 -10.08 1.40 1.85
C VAL A 62 -9.39 0.72 0.67
N GLY A 63 -9.95 0.89 -0.53
CA GLY A 63 -9.32 0.43 -1.77
C GLY A 63 -8.04 1.20 -2.06
N PHE A 64 -7.04 0.55 -2.69
CA PHE A 64 -5.78 1.21 -3.01
C PHE A 64 -5.14 0.73 -4.31
N ALA A 65 -4.33 1.60 -4.91
CA ALA A 65 -3.45 1.31 -6.04
C ALA A 65 -2.07 1.94 -5.79
N ILE A 66 -1.06 1.12 -5.61
CA ILE A 66 0.28 1.57 -5.21
C ILE A 66 1.29 1.16 -6.28
N ARG A 67 2.05 2.14 -6.81
CA ARG A 67 3.17 1.83 -7.70
C ARG A 67 4.33 1.26 -6.88
N MET A 68 4.64 -0.02 -7.10
CA MET A 68 5.75 -0.70 -6.42
C MET A 68 7.05 -0.65 -7.22
N ARG A 69 8.21 -0.84 -6.56
CA ARG A 69 9.48 -1.09 -7.27
C ARG A 69 9.47 -2.51 -7.84
N SER A 70 10.27 -2.76 -8.87
CA SER A 70 10.42 -4.09 -9.49
C SER A 70 10.95 -5.17 -8.53
N THR A 71 11.63 -4.76 -7.46
CA THR A 71 12.15 -5.66 -6.42
C THR A 71 11.10 -6.04 -5.38
N ASN A 72 10.02 -5.26 -5.24
CA ASN A 72 8.97 -5.58 -4.29
C ASN A 72 8.19 -6.80 -4.79
N PHE A 73 7.93 -7.73 -3.86
CA PHE A 73 7.16 -8.95 -4.12
C PHE A 73 7.65 -9.76 -5.34
N LYS A 74 8.96 -9.72 -5.62
CA LYS A 74 9.53 -10.37 -6.82
C LYS A 74 9.24 -11.87 -6.85
N ALA A 75 9.32 -12.54 -5.69
CA ALA A 75 9.03 -13.95 -5.58
C ALA A 75 7.56 -14.25 -5.86
N GLU A 76 6.66 -13.46 -5.29
CA GLU A 76 5.22 -13.61 -5.48
C GLU A 76 4.80 -13.27 -6.92
N ARG A 77 5.40 -12.25 -7.54
CA ARG A 77 5.17 -11.90 -8.94
C ARG A 77 5.62 -12.98 -9.91
N ALA A 78 6.71 -13.70 -9.59
CA ALA A 78 7.16 -14.81 -10.43
C ALA A 78 6.15 -15.96 -10.48
N LEU A 79 5.33 -16.13 -9.44
CA LEU A 79 4.29 -17.17 -9.38
C LEU A 79 3.02 -16.82 -10.19
N ILE A 80 2.80 -15.55 -10.51
CA ILE A 80 1.62 -15.10 -11.29
C ILE A 80 1.70 -15.60 -12.75
N GLY A 81 2.91 -15.76 -13.29
CA GLY A 81 3.12 -16.28 -14.65
C GLY A 81 2.71 -15.32 -15.79
N GLY A 82 2.36 -14.07 -15.48
CA GLY A 82 1.89 -13.10 -16.48
C GLY A 82 1.97 -11.64 -16.02
N PRO A 83 1.61 -10.68 -16.89
CA PRO A 83 1.64 -9.26 -16.57
C PRO A 83 0.56 -8.84 -15.59
N ASP A 84 -0.52 -9.61 -15.43
CA ASP A 84 -1.60 -9.33 -14.49
C ASP A 84 -2.03 -10.61 -13.78
N GLY A 85 -2.20 -10.52 -12.47
CA GLY A 85 -2.84 -11.58 -11.71
C GLY A 85 -2.78 -11.36 -10.20
N TRP A 86 -3.38 -12.31 -9.49
CA TRP A 86 -3.44 -12.30 -8.03
C TRP A 86 -2.26 -13.04 -7.44
N ALA A 87 -1.70 -12.48 -6.37
CA ALA A 87 -0.66 -13.08 -5.57
C ALA A 87 -1.05 -13.09 -4.09
N ASP A 88 -0.81 -14.23 -3.45
CA ASP A 88 -0.93 -14.37 -2.00
C ASP A 88 0.40 -13.98 -1.34
N VAL A 89 0.37 -12.89 -0.59
CA VAL A 89 1.54 -12.30 0.06
C VAL A 89 1.52 -12.69 1.53
N ARG A 90 2.48 -13.53 1.94
CA ARG A 90 2.72 -13.87 3.34
C ARG A 90 3.30 -12.66 4.08
N CYS A 91 2.59 -12.16 5.08
CA CYS A 91 2.96 -11.01 5.89
C CYS A 91 3.76 -11.40 7.13
N ASP A 92 3.53 -12.62 7.61
CA ASP A 92 4.08 -13.22 8.83
C ASP A 92 5.46 -13.89 8.66
N LEU A 93 6.07 -13.82 7.47
CA LEU A 93 7.41 -14.38 7.26
C LEU A 93 8.43 -13.68 8.15
N LYS A 94 9.25 -14.47 8.86
CA LYS A 94 10.32 -13.96 9.74
C LYS A 94 11.19 -12.87 9.10
N ALA A 95 11.53 -13.03 7.82
CA ALA A 95 12.33 -12.05 7.07
C ALA A 95 11.60 -10.71 6.84
N ARG A 96 10.27 -10.73 6.74
CA ARG A 96 9.43 -9.53 6.57
C ARG A 96 9.12 -8.87 7.90
N LEU A 97 9.03 -9.64 8.99
CA LEU A 97 8.80 -9.14 10.35
C LEU A 97 10.07 -8.55 10.98
N ALA A 98 11.25 -9.06 10.64
CA ALA A 98 12.51 -8.65 11.27
C ALA A 98 12.78 -7.14 11.27
N PRO A 99 12.52 -6.38 10.18
CA PRO A 99 12.68 -4.92 10.16
C PRO A 99 11.77 -4.16 11.12
N TRP A 100 10.64 -4.76 11.52
CA TRP A 100 9.60 -4.13 12.34
C TRP A 100 9.66 -4.53 13.80
N ARG A 101 10.67 -5.31 14.21
CA ARG A 101 10.79 -5.78 15.61
C ARG A 101 10.75 -4.62 16.59
N GLY A 102 9.80 -4.67 17.53
CA GLY A 102 9.60 -3.63 18.54
C GLY A 102 8.71 -2.45 18.08
N ALA A 103 8.24 -2.46 16.83
CA ALA A 103 7.29 -1.50 16.30
C ALA A 103 5.86 -2.10 16.24
N PRO A 104 4.79 -1.29 16.35
CA PRO A 104 3.40 -1.77 16.26
C PRO A 104 3.10 -2.57 14.98
N GLU A 105 3.78 -2.23 13.89
CA GLU A 105 3.68 -2.87 12.58
C GLU A 105 4.02 -4.36 12.63
N HIS A 106 4.89 -4.80 13.56
CA HIS A 106 5.19 -6.22 13.74
C HIS A 106 3.94 -7.02 14.10
N GLY A 107 3.20 -6.58 15.11
CA GLY A 107 1.97 -7.25 15.54
C GLY A 107 0.86 -7.14 14.49
N LEU A 108 0.80 -6.01 13.77
CA LEU A 108 -0.11 -5.83 12.64
C LEU A 108 0.16 -6.87 11.53
N MET A 109 1.42 -7.01 11.12
CA MET A 109 1.82 -7.93 10.06
C MET A 109 1.69 -9.40 10.48
N GLU A 110 2.02 -9.72 11.72
CA GLU A 110 1.86 -11.07 12.28
C GLU A 110 0.39 -11.46 12.36
N SER A 111 -0.47 -10.58 12.87
CA SER A 111 -1.92 -10.85 12.95
C SER A 111 -2.63 -10.87 11.59
N ALA A 112 -2.08 -10.22 10.56
CA ALA A 112 -2.60 -10.33 9.20
C ALA A 112 -2.34 -11.71 8.59
N GLY A 113 -1.19 -12.34 8.89
CA GLY A 113 -0.81 -13.64 8.34
C GLY A 113 -0.49 -13.59 6.85
N SER A 114 -1.49 -13.40 6.01
CA SER A 114 -1.37 -13.24 4.56
C SER A 114 -2.41 -12.28 4.02
N MET A 115 -2.07 -11.58 2.94
CA MET A 115 -3.02 -10.74 2.19
C MET A 115 -2.97 -11.07 0.71
N ARG A 116 -4.11 -10.89 0.02
CA ARG A 116 -4.21 -11.16 -1.42
C ARG A 116 -4.14 -9.86 -2.19
N LEU A 117 -3.09 -9.71 -3.01
CA LEU A 117 -2.87 -8.51 -3.81
C LEU A 117 -2.95 -8.82 -5.30
N ARG A 118 -3.55 -7.93 -6.09
CA ARG A 118 -3.44 -7.98 -7.55
C ARG A 118 -2.21 -7.20 -7.98
N SER A 119 -1.34 -7.83 -8.75
CA SER A 119 -0.18 -7.18 -9.36
C SER A 119 -0.44 -7.01 -10.84
N THR A 120 -0.34 -5.77 -11.32
CA THR A 120 -0.32 -5.45 -12.75
C THR A 120 1.06 -4.95 -13.14
N GLY A 121 1.51 -5.36 -14.32
CA GLY A 121 2.75 -4.97 -14.96
C GLY A 121 2.48 -4.60 -16.41
N PRO A 122 3.47 -4.01 -17.10
CA PRO A 122 3.30 -3.68 -18.51
C PRO A 122 2.96 -4.95 -19.30
N THR A 123 1.89 -4.89 -20.09
CA THR A 123 1.62 -5.88 -21.12
C THR A 123 2.82 -5.88 -22.05
N GLN A 124 3.49 -7.02 -22.23
CA GLN A 124 4.49 -7.12 -23.28
C GLN A 124 3.76 -6.88 -24.60
N SER A 125 3.94 -5.70 -25.20
CA SER A 125 3.50 -5.43 -26.56
C SER A 125 4.22 -6.44 -27.44
N ALA A 126 3.46 -7.28 -28.16
CA ALA A 126 4.00 -8.20 -29.13
C ALA A 126 4.88 -7.41 -30.10
N SER A 127 6.18 -7.71 -30.07
CA SER A 127 7.18 -7.29 -31.05
C SER A 127 6.93 -7.97 -32.39
#